data_AF-A0A354CYB3-F1
#
_entry.id   AF-A0A354CYB3-F1
#
_cell.length_a   1.000
_cell.length_b   1.000
_cell.length_c   1.000
_cell.angle_alpha   90.00
_cell.angle_beta   90.00
_cell.angle_gamma   90.00
#
_symmetry.space_group_name_H-M   'P 1'
#
loop_
_entity.id
_entity.type
_entity.pdbx_description
1 polymer ?
#
loop_
_entity_poly.entity_id
_entity_poly.type
_entity_poly.pdbx_seq_one_letter_code
_entity_poly.pdbx_strand_id
1 'polypeptide(L)' 'LCMMMRGVQKQNTTAVTSAMLGVFRTSDKTRAEFLTLIRSRSF' A
#
# COMPACT_ATOMS: atom_id res chain seq x y z
N LEU A 1 6.40 -6.97 -12.49
CA LEU A 1 6.06 -7.22 -13.92
C LEU A 1 5.63 -8.66 -14.22
N CYS A 2 5.98 -9.66 -13.37
CA CYS A 2 5.52 -11.04 -13.54
C CYS A 2 4.00 -11.11 -13.76
N MET A 3 3.16 -10.61 -12.85
CA MET A 3 1.70 -10.60 -13.01
C MET A 3 1.17 -9.99 -14.31
N MET A 4 1.89 -9.07 -14.96
CA MET A 4 1.47 -8.44 -16.22
C MET A 4 2.00 -9.15 -17.47
N MET A 5 3.19 -9.75 -17.43
CA MET A 5 3.87 -10.30 -18.62
C MET A 5 4.12 -11.82 -18.57
N ARG A 6 3.97 -12.47 -17.40
CA ARG A 6 4.21 -13.91 -17.18
C ARG A 6 3.23 -14.48 -16.14
N GLY A 7 2.53 -15.58 -16.45
CA GLY A 7 1.51 -16.13 -15.54
C GLY A 7 0.14 -15.48 -15.75
N VAL A 8 -0.53 -14.98 -14.70
CA VAL A 8 -1.94 -14.51 -14.71
C VAL A 8 -2.25 -13.36 -15.70
N GLN A 9 -1.23 -12.63 -16.17
CA GLN A 9 -1.36 -11.57 -17.20
C GLN A 9 -2.42 -10.49 -16.89
N LYS A 10 -2.54 -10.07 -15.62
CA LYS A 10 -3.48 -9.02 -15.19
C LYS A 10 -2.87 -7.63 -15.37
N GLN A 11 -3.21 -6.98 -16.49
CA GLN A 11 -2.83 -5.61 -16.78
C GLN A 11 -3.44 -4.62 -15.78
N ASN A 12 -2.79 -3.46 -15.63
CA ASN A 12 -3.24 -2.37 -14.76
C ASN A 12 -3.34 -2.76 -13.27
N THR A 13 -2.46 -3.66 -12.81
CA THR A 13 -2.36 -4.03 -11.40
C THR A 13 -1.20 -3.32 -10.72
N THR A 14 -1.51 -2.70 -9.57
CA THR A 14 -0.52 -2.04 -8.71
C THR A 14 -0.51 -2.73 -7.36
N ALA A 15 0.67 -3.18 -6.92
CA ALA A 15 0.86 -3.74 -5.59
C ALA A 15 1.49 -2.69 -4.68
N VAL A 16 0.78 -2.33 -3.60
CA VAL A 16 1.27 -1.38 -2.60
C VAL A 16 1.58 -2.15 -1.33
N THR A 17 2.80 -1.98 -0.80
CA THR A 17 3.21 -2.56 0.48
C THR A 17 3.73 -1.46 1.38
N SER A 18 3.52 -1.62 2.69
CA SER A 18 4.01 -0.68 3.70
C SER A 18 4.50 -1.46 4.91
N ALA A 19 5.45 -0.89 5.64
CA ALA A 19 5.97 -1.46 6.88
C ALA A 19 5.87 -0.41 7.99
N MET A 20 5.12 -0.71 9.04
CA MET A 20 4.87 0.22 10.14
C MET A 20 5.84 -0.03 11.29
N LEU A 21 6.54 1.02 11.73
CA LEU A 21 7.51 0.97 12.82
C LEU A 21 7.17 2.00 13.90
N GLY A 22 7.68 1.79 15.12
CA GLY A 22 7.49 2.71 16.24
C GLY A 22 6.02 3.05 16.51
N VAL A 23 5.72 4.35 16.62
CA VAL A 23 4.36 4.85 16.91
C VAL A 23 3.32 4.43 15.86
N PHE A 24 3.71 4.26 14.59
CA PHE A 24 2.80 3.79 13.55
C PHE A 24 2.43 2.30 13.71
N ARG A 25 3.24 1.54 14.44
CA ARG A 25 2.94 0.14 14.77
C ARG A 25 2.04 0.04 16.00
N THR A 26 2.32 0.84 17.04
CA THR A 26 1.64 0.75 18.34
C THR A 26 0.34 1.55 18.41
N SER A 27 0.27 2.71 17.76
CA SER A 27 -0.91 3.57 17.72
C SER A 27 -1.73 3.32 16.46
N ASP A 28 -2.91 2.72 16.62
CA ASP A 28 -3.82 2.47 15.51
C ASP A 28 -4.35 3.78 14.89
N LYS A 29 -4.66 4.78 15.73
CA LYS A 29 -5.14 6.09 15.27
C LYS A 29 -4.12 6.79 14.35
N THR A 30 -2.85 6.81 14.77
CA THR A 30 -1.76 7.43 13.98
C THR A 30 -1.53 6.69 12.67
N ARG A 31 -1.62 5.35 12.69
CA ARG A 31 -1.54 4.53 11.47
C ARG A 31 -2.70 4.82 10.52
N ALA A 32 -3.93 4.90 11.04
CA ALA A 32 -5.13 5.14 10.24
C ALA A 32 -5.09 6.52 9.57
N GLU A 33 -4.71 7.56 10.31
CA GLU A 33 -4.54 8.91 9.76
C GLU A 33 -3.48 8.94 8.65
N PHE A 34 -2.31 8.33 8.90
CA PHE A 34 -1.24 8.24 7.90
C PHE A 34 -1.67 7.47 6.64
N LEU A 35 -2.27 6.29 6.80
CA LEU A 35 -2.74 5.47 5.68
C LEU A 35 -3.84 6.18 4.87
N THR A 36 -4.67 6.97 5.53
CA THR A 36 -5.71 7.77 4.86
C THR A 36 -5.08 8.87 3.99
N LEU A 37 -4.08 9.58 4.53
CA LEU A 37 -3.38 10.65 3.82
C LEU A 37 -2.58 10.17 2.60
N ILE A 38 -1.89 9.03 2.71
CA ILE A 38 -1.13 8.50 1.56
C ILE A 38 -2.05 7.94 0.46
N ARG A 39 -3.21 7.42 0.83
CA ARG A 39 -4.19 6.87 -0.11
C ARG A 39 -4.92 7.98 -0.88
N SER A 40 -5.06 9.18 -0.31
CA SER A 40 -5.62 10.33 -1.03
C SER A 40 -4.63 10.98 -2.01
N ARG A 41 -3.34 10.64 -1.93
CA ARG A 41 -2.28 11.19 -2.80
C ARG A 41 -1.83 10.25 -3.90
N SER A 42 -2.21 8.98 -3.83
CA SER A 42 -1.96 7.98 -4.88
C SER A 42 -3.28 7.67 -5.58
N PHE A 43 -3.34 8.07 -6.85
CA PHE A 43 -4.44 8.03 -7.83
C PHE A 43 -5.27 9.30 -7.93
#